data_AF-A0A2E2KJV9-F1
#
_entry.id   AF-A0A2E2KJV9-F1
#
_cell.length_a   1.000
_cell.length_b   1.000
_cell.length_c   1.000
_cell.angle_alpha   90.00
_cell.angle_beta   90.00
_cell.angle_gamma   90.00
#
_symmetry.space_group_name_H-M   'P 1'
#
loop_
_entity.id
_entity.type
_entity.pdbx_description
1 polymer ?
#
loop_
_entity_poly.entity_id
_entity_poly.type
_entity_poly.pdbx_seq_one_letter_code
_entity_poly.pdbx_strand_id
1 'polypeptide(L)'
;MPTYVYSIEALGGVIEVQHTTALTPKNWGELCLLAKLDPLDIPESAEISKLISTTGIPKNAFKKPLPAACNTGSDCPSCGLCGEPIQIN
;
A
#
# COMPACT_ATOMS: atom_id res chain seq x y z
N MET A 1 -20.33 0.20 -12.89
CA MET A 1 -19.39 1.34 -12.82
C MET A 1 -17.99 0.75 -12.70
N PRO A 2 -17.05 1.06 -13.61
CA PRO A 2 -15.72 0.45 -13.59
C PRO A 2 -14.90 0.89 -12.37
N THR A 3 -14.01 0.00 -11.93
CA THR A 3 -13.04 0.28 -10.87
C THR A 3 -11.68 0.54 -11.50
N TYR A 4 -10.99 1.56 -11.00
CA TYR A 4 -9.66 1.95 -11.44
C TYR A 4 -8.70 1.98 -10.25
N VAL A 5 -7.45 1.62 -10.50
CA VAL A 5 -6.38 1.67 -9.50
C VAL A 5 -5.53 2.91 -9.76
N TYR A 6 -5.32 3.73 -8.74
CA TYR A 6 -4.47 4.91 -8.81
C TYR A 6 -3.31 4.75 -7.82
N SER A 7 -2.08 5.06 -8.27
CA SER A 7 -0.92 5.22 -7.38
C SER A 7 -0.74 6.68 -7.00
N ILE A 8 -0.40 6.90 -5.73
CA ILE A 8 -0.05 8.21 -5.18
C ILE A 8 1.33 8.09 -4.53
N GLU A 9 2.32 8.77 -5.08
CA GLU A 9 3.71 8.74 -4.59
C GLU A 9 3.78 9.17 -3.12
N ALA A 10 3.05 10.23 -2.75
CA ALA A 10 3.00 10.75 -1.38
C ALA A 10 2.39 9.76 -0.36
N LEU A 11 1.51 8.85 -0.80
CA LEU A 11 0.96 7.80 0.04
C LEU A 11 1.89 6.58 0.13
N GLY A 12 2.78 6.41 -0.86
CA GLY A 12 3.59 5.20 -1.03
C GLY A 12 2.75 3.96 -1.33
N GLY A 13 1.61 4.13 -2.02
CA GLY A 13 0.65 3.06 -2.22
C GLY A 13 -0.35 3.31 -3.34
N VAL A 14 -1.32 2.41 -3.44
CA VAL A 14 -2.40 2.48 -4.43
C VAL A 14 -3.77 2.45 -3.76
N ILE A 15 -4.75 3.02 -4.44
CA ILE A 15 -6.15 2.98 -4.03
C ILE A 15 -7.03 2.59 -5.20
N GLU A 16 -8.14 1.92 -4.86
CA GLU A 16 -9.17 1.52 -5.81
C GLU A 16 -10.32 2.52 -5.76
N VAL A 17 -10.64 3.11 -6.90
CA VAL A 17 -11.74 4.09 -7.02
C VAL A 17 -12.71 3.61 -8.09
N GLN A 18 -13.99 3.59 -7.74
CA GLN A 18 -15.06 3.31 -8.69
C GLN A 18 -15.69 4.62 -9.17
N HIS A 19 -15.59 4.91 -10.47
CA HIS A 19 -16.18 6.10 -11.07
C HIS A 19 -16.58 5.85 -12.54
N THR A 20 -17.32 6.77 -13.15
CA THR A 20 -17.68 6.66 -14.59
C THR A 20 -16.45 6.91 -15.46
N THR A 21 -16.40 6.30 -16.65
CA THR A 21 -15.33 6.51 -17.65
C THR A 21 -15.19 7.96 -18.10
N ALA A 22 -16.24 8.77 -17.98
CA ALA A 22 -16.22 10.18 -18.36
C ALA A 22 -15.39 11.05 -17.41
N LEU A 23 -15.16 10.58 -16.18
CA LEU A 23 -14.40 11.30 -15.16
C LEU A 23 -12.94 10.86 -15.22
N THR A 24 -12.02 11.84 -15.29
CA THR A 24 -10.57 11.60 -15.36
C THR A 24 -9.88 12.55 -14.38
N PRO A 25 -9.73 12.15 -13.10
CA PRO A 25 -9.02 12.98 -12.13
C PRO A 25 -7.55 13.13 -12.55
N LYS A 26 -6.99 14.33 -12.36
CA LYS A 26 -5.60 14.66 -12.68
C LYS A 26 -4.72 14.81 -11.45
N ASN A 27 -5.33 15.08 -10.30
CA ASN A 27 -4.65 15.29 -9.05
C ASN A 27 -5.39 14.61 -7.89
N TRP A 28 -4.74 14.60 -6.73
CA TRP A 28 -5.26 13.99 -5.52
C TRP A 28 -6.59 14.59 -5.05
N GLY A 29 -6.74 15.92 -5.10
CA GLY A 29 -7.97 16.60 -4.69
C GLY A 29 -9.20 16.17 -5.50
N GLU A 30 -9.05 16.12 -6.83
CA GLU A 30 -10.11 15.64 -7.73
C GLU A 30 -10.46 14.17 -7.45
N LEU A 31 -9.45 13.34 -7.21
CA LEU A 31 -9.66 11.94 -6.89
C LEU A 31 -10.39 11.78 -5.54
N CYS A 32 -10.02 12.53 -4.51
CA CYS A 32 -10.69 12.56 -3.22
C CYS A 32 -12.17 12.93 -3.35
N LEU A 33 -12.50 13.93 -4.16
CA LEU A 33 -13.89 14.32 -4.42
C LEU A 33 -14.68 13.20 -5.11
N LEU A 34 -14.06 12.52 -6.08
CA LEU A 34 -14.69 11.39 -6.79
C LEU A 34 -14.90 10.18 -5.90
N ALA A 35 -13.90 9.86 -5.05
CA ALA A 35 -13.88 8.70 -4.18
C ALA A 35 -14.53 8.95 -2.80
N LYS A 36 -14.93 10.20 -2.51
CA LYS A 36 -15.37 10.67 -1.19
C LYS A 36 -14.35 10.31 -0.08
N LEU A 37 -13.07 10.55 -0.37
CA LEU A 37 -11.97 10.35 0.57
C LEU A 37 -11.56 11.68 1.19
N ASP A 38 -11.16 11.66 2.44
CA ASP A 38 -10.42 12.78 3.03
C ASP A 38 -9.04 12.90 2.38
N PRO A 39 -8.55 14.12 2.09
CA PRO A 39 -7.24 14.32 1.45
C PRO A 39 -6.04 13.91 2.33
N LEU A 40 -6.27 13.52 3.59
CA LEU A 40 -5.21 13.24 4.57
C LEU A 40 -4.19 14.41 4.60
N ASP A 41 -2.91 14.11 4.82
CA ASP A 41 -1.77 15.04 4.80
C ASP A 41 -1.14 15.18 3.39
N ILE A 42 -1.86 14.76 2.35
CA ILE A 42 -1.38 14.81 0.97
C ILE A 42 -1.92 16.08 0.32
N PRO A 43 -1.06 16.92 -0.30
CA PRO A 43 -1.53 18.12 -0.96
C PRO A 43 -2.48 17.77 -2.11
N GLU A 44 -3.54 18.54 -2.28
CA GLU A 44 -4.53 18.34 -3.34
C GLU A 44 -3.93 18.35 -4.75
N SER A 45 -2.82 19.07 -4.93
CA SER A 45 -2.04 19.14 -6.17
C SER A 45 -1.11 17.95 -6.39
N ALA A 46 -1.07 16.96 -5.49
CA ALA A 46 -0.22 15.79 -5.65
C ALA A 46 -0.57 15.04 -6.94
N GLU A 47 0.47 14.64 -7.66
CA GLU A 47 0.33 13.88 -8.90
C GLU A 47 -0.21 12.48 -8.60
N ILE A 48 -1.17 12.07 -9.42
CA ILE A 48 -1.76 10.74 -9.38
C ILE A 48 -1.47 10.03 -10.69
N SER A 49 -1.23 8.72 -10.62
CA SER A 49 -1.01 7.90 -11.80
C SER A 49 -2.03 6.79 -11.87
N LYS A 50 -2.76 6.72 -12.99
CA LYS A 50 -3.73 5.65 -13.24
C LYS A 50 -3.00 4.39 -13.67
N LEU A 51 -3.04 3.36 -12.84
CA LEU A 51 -2.55 2.03 -13.21
C LEU A 51 -3.65 1.36 -14.04
N ILE A 52 -3.35 1.10 -15.31
CA ILE A 52 -4.29 0.47 -16.25
C ILE A 52 -4.63 -0.91 -15.69
N SER A 53 -5.87 -1.11 -15.27
CA SER A 53 -6.37 -2.40 -14.78
C SER A 53 -6.59 -3.37 -15.95
N THR A 54 -5.50 -3.78 -16.60
CA THR A 54 -5.47 -4.96 -17.46
C THR A 54 -5.25 -6.18 -16.58
N THR A 55 -6.35 -6.87 -16.26
CA THR A 55 -6.38 -8.26 -15.77
C THR A 55 -5.54 -8.56 -14.53
N GLY A 56 -6.19 -8.51 -13.36
CA GLY A 56 -5.71 -9.23 -12.16
C GLY A 56 -4.66 -8.52 -11.33
N ILE A 57 -5.01 -7.41 -10.68
CA ILE A 57 -4.27 -6.99 -9.48
C ILE A 57 -4.86 -7.77 -8.29
N PRO A 58 -4.09 -8.63 -7.60
CA PRO A 58 -4.58 -9.29 -6.39
C PRO A 58 -4.87 -8.21 -5.34
N LYS A 59 -5.96 -8.41 -4.57
CA LYS A 59 -6.51 -7.52 -3.53
C LYS A 59 -5.58 -7.26 -2.33
N ASN A 60 -4.27 -7.43 -2.50
CA ASN A 60 -3.24 -7.44 -1.47
C ASN A 60 -2.26 -6.26 -1.56
N ALA A 61 -2.53 -5.22 -2.34
CA ALA A 61 -1.66 -4.05 -2.47
C ALA A 61 -1.66 -3.12 -1.23
N PHE A 62 -2.24 -3.56 -0.11
CA PHE A 62 -2.05 -2.94 1.20
C PHE A 62 -1.11 -3.78 2.06
N LYS A 63 0.20 -3.55 1.89
CA LYS A 63 1.14 -3.62 3.01
C LYS A 63 1.89 -2.30 3.05
N LYS A 64 1.44 -1.37 3.88
CA LYS A 64 2.37 -0.40 4.47
C LYS A 64 3.58 -1.21 4.97
N PRO A 65 4.82 -0.91 4.58
CA PRO A 65 5.91 -1.12 5.52
C PRO A 65 5.66 -0.06 6.58
N LEU A 66 5.06 -0.42 7.71
CA LEU A 66 5.53 0.23 8.92
C LEU A 66 7.03 -0.06 8.95
N PRO A 67 7.92 0.95 9.04
CA PRO A 67 9.25 0.65 9.53
C PRO A 67 9.03 0.21 10.98
N ALA A 68 8.91 -1.09 11.21
CA ALA A 68 9.15 -1.66 12.51
C ALA A 68 10.67 -1.60 12.73
N ALA A 69 11.18 -0.38 12.88
CA ALA A 69 12.38 -0.11 13.63
C ALA A 69 12.04 -0.38 15.10
N CYS A 70 12.09 -1.64 15.48
CA CYS A 70 12.42 -2.01 16.85
C CYS A 70 13.76 -2.74 16.76
N ASN A 71 14.83 -1.95 16.76
CA ASN A 71 16.09 -2.43 17.33
C ASN A 71 15.87 -2.54 18.84
N THR A 72 16.53 -3.55 19.42
CA THR A 72 16.83 -3.73 20.85
C THR A 72 15.89 -4.66 21.61
N GLY A 73 16.41 -5.87 21.85
CA GLY A 73 16.18 -6.57 23.11
C GLY A 73 15.23 -7.75 23.04
N SER A 74 15.86 -8.93 23.14
CA SER A 74 15.35 -10.09 23.88
C SER A 74 14.46 -11.09 23.12
N ASP A 75 14.97 -12.32 23.13
CA ASP A 75 14.26 -13.60 22.97
C ASP A 75 13.84 -14.02 21.55
N CYS A 76 14.84 -14.51 20.81
CA CYS A 76 14.62 -15.66 19.92
C CYS A 76 14.15 -16.87 20.75
N PRO A 77 13.04 -17.51 20.33
CA PRO A 77 13.07 -18.95 20.24
C PRO A 77 12.73 -19.39 18.82
N SER A 78 13.81 -19.70 18.10
CA SER A 78 13.92 -20.93 17.31
C SER A 78 12.98 -21.08 16.11
N CYS A 79 13.45 -20.49 15.01
CA CYS A 79 13.34 -21.09 13.68
C CYS A 79 13.86 -22.54 13.77
N GLY A 80 13.04 -23.49 13.35
CA GLY A 80 13.37 -24.91 13.39
C GLY A 80 14.53 -25.27 12.46
N LEU A 81 15.49 -26.00 13.06
CA LEU A 81 16.29 -27.08 12.45
C LEU A 81 17.34 -26.68 11.39
N CYS A 82 18.58 -26.49 11.86
CA CYS A 82 19.78 -27.01 11.19
C CYS A 82 20.98 -27.02 12.17
N GLY A 83 21.49 -28.21 12.50
CA GLY A 83 22.83 -28.41 13.07
C GLY A 83 22.87 -29.10 14.44
N GLU A 84 23.47 -30.28 14.46
CA GLU A 84 23.68 -31.27 15.54
C GLU A 84 24.29 -30.80 16.89
N PRO A 85 24.31 -31.69 17.93
CA PRO A 85 24.18 -31.31 19.34
C PRO A 85 25.50 -31.11 20.08
N ILE A 86 25.56 -30.09 20.92
CA ILE A 86 26.58 -29.98 21.97
C ILE A 86 25.89 -30.19 23.31
N GLN A 87 25.97 -31.42 23.81
CA GLN A 87 25.72 -31.76 25.21
C GLN A 87 26.97 -31.37 26.00
N ILE A 88 26.86 -30.35 26.85
CA ILE A 88 27.74 -30.15 28.01
C ILE A 88 26.86 -30.24 29.25
N ASN A 89 26.86 -31.41 29.86
CA ASN A 89 27.02 -31.57 31.30
C ASN A 89 27.70 -32.89 31.61
#